data_AF-A0AA40GCR5-F1
#
_entry.id   AF-A0AA40GCR5-F1
#
_cell.length_a   1.000
_cell.length_b   1.000
_cell.length_c   1.000
_cell.angle_alpha   90.00
_cell.angle_beta   90.00
_cell.angle_gamma   90.00
#
_symmetry.space_group_name_H-M   'P 1'
#
loop_
_entity.id
_entity.type
_entity.pdbx_description
1 polymer ?
#
loop_
_entity_poly.entity_id
_entity_poly.type
_entity_poly.pdbx_seq_one_letter_code
_entity_poly.pdbx_strand_id
1 'polypeptide(L)'
;MLTHVSSVHADVAQPKTKMWRPEDLATVGELLLDISVNLAQTYGLSYGEVEKTLPLIDTSKTLIREVCPTFLSNVECRAGKYRRNDGLCTNLQNPTWGATLSPFQR
;
A
#
# COMPACT_ATOMS: atom_id res chain seq x y z
N MET A 1 25.59 2.58 6.94
CA MET A 1 24.56 3.14 6.05
C MET A 1 23.29 2.32 6.22
N LEU A 2 22.16 2.96 6.57
CA LEU A 2 20.84 2.31 6.71
C LEU A 2 20.26 1.97 5.32
N THR A 3 19.42 0.94 5.23
CA THR A 3 18.66 0.63 4.01
C THR A 3 17.75 1.81 3.66
N HIS A 4 17.80 2.28 2.41
CA HIS A 4 17.06 3.46 1.98
C HIS A 4 15.81 3.07 1.18
N VAL A 5 14.74 3.85 1.36
CA VAL A 5 13.46 3.77 0.64
C VAL A 5 13.32 5.06 -0.17
N SER A 6 13.11 4.94 -1.47
CA SER A 6 12.77 6.06 -2.34
C SER A 6 11.41 5.80 -2.99
N SER A 7 10.49 6.76 -2.95
CA SER A 7 9.22 6.69 -3.69
C SER A 7 9.44 7.15 -5.13
N VAL A 8 8.97 6.37 -6.10
CA VAL A 8 9.19 6.66 -7.54
C VAL A 8 8.18 7.67 -8.10
N HIS A 9 7.06 7.94 -7.39
CA HIS A 9 5.94 8.73 -7.92
C HIS A 9 5.68 9.99 -7.08
N ALA A 10 5.55 11.15 -7.74
CA ALA A 10 5.41 12.46 -7.11
C ALA A 10 4.02 12.77 -6.53
N ASP A 11 2.96 12.11 -7.02
CA ASP A 11 1.55 12.43 -6.65
C ASP A 11 0.92 11.42 -5.67
N VAL A 12 1.72 10.88 -4.75
CA VAL A 12 1.25 9.92 -3.74
C VAL A 12 1.07 10.63 -2.40
N ALA A 13 0.09 10.20 -1.60
CA ALA A 13 -0.23 10.85 -0.34
C ALA A 13 0.98 10.85 0.61
N GLN A 14 1.22 11.98 1.27
CA GLN A 14 2.23 12.13 2.31
C GLN A 14 1.56 12.13 3.70
N PRO A 15 2.25 11.64 4.74
CA PRO A 15 1.70 11.70 6.09
C PRO A 15 1.53 13.16 6.53
N LYS A 16 0.43 13.46 7.22
CA LYS A 16 0.17 14.81 7.80
C LYS A 16 1.18 15.18 8.89
N THR A 17 1.81 14.17 9.49
CA THR A 17 2.86 14.33 10.50
C THR A 17 4.14 13.65 10.02
N LYS A 18 5.15 13.51 10.89
CA LYS A 18 6.42 12.85 10.55
C LYS A 18 6.25 11.38 10.14
N MET A 19 5.16 10.72 10.53
CA MET A 19 4.88 9.32 10.22
C MET A 19 3.39 9.07 10.01
N TRP A 20 3.07 8.00 9.29
CA TRP A 20 1.71 7.49 9.18
C TRP A 20 1.23 6.95 10.52
N ARG A 21 -0.02 7.25 10.88
CA ARG A 21 -0.67 6.66 12.05
C ARG A 21 -1.73 5.65 11.61
N PRO A 22 -2.09 4.68 12.47
CA PRO A 22 -3.14 3.71 12.16
C PRO A 22 -4.46 4.35 11.72
N GLU A 23 -4.83 5.49 12.31
CA GLU A 23 -6.08 6.18 11.99
C GLU A 23 -6.06 6.76 10.57
N ASP A 24 -4.90 7.25 10.11
CA ASP A 24 -4.75 7.79 8.76
C ASP A 24 -4.94 6.68 7.70
N LEU A 25 -4.55 5.43 8.03
CA LEU A 25 -4.71 4.27 7.17
C LEU A 25 -6.09 3.63 7.26
N ALA A 26 -6.73 3.70 8.43
CA ALA A 26 -8.08 3.17 8.62
C ALA A 26 -9.07 3.83 7.65
N THR A 27 -8.99 5.15 7.47
CA THR A 27 -9.84 5.89 6.52
C THR A 27 -9.61 5.43 5.07
N VAL A 28 -8.36 5.20 4.67
CA VAL A 28 -8.05 4.69 3.32
C VAL A 28 -8.57 3.26 3.14
N GLY A 29 -8.42 2.42 4.17
CA GLY A 29 -8.92 1.04 4.15
C GLY A 29 -10.44 0.96 4.05
N GLU A 30 -11.17 1.84 4.75
CA GLU A 30 -12.63 1.95 4.67
C GLU A 30 -13.08 2.35 3.26
N LEU A 31 -12.44 3.37 2.68
CA LEU A 31 -12.71 3.80 1.30
C LEU A 31 -12.48 2.66 0.28
N LEU A 32 -11.35 1.95 0.39
CA LEU A 32 -11.03 0.84 -0.51
C LEU A 32 -11.99 -0.33 -0.36
N LEU A 33 -12.47 -0.60 0.87
CA LEU A 33 -13.48 -1.61 1.13
C LEU A 33 -14.80 -1.25 0.44
N ASP A 34 -15.28 -0.01 0.59
CA ASP A 34 -16.51 0.46 -0.03
C ASP A 34 -16.44 0.39 -1.56
N ILE A 35 -15.35 0.86 -2.16
CA ILE A 35 -15.09 0.75 -3.60
C ILE A 35 -15.11 -0.73 -4.04
N SER A 36 -14.45 -1.61 -3.30
CA SER A 36 -14.38 -3.04 -3.65
C SER A 36 -15.74 -3.73 -3.56
N VAL A 37 -16.55 -3.40 -2.55
CA VAL A 37 -17.92 -3.91 -2.41
C VAL A 37 -18.79 -3.43 -3.57
N ASN A 38 -18.69 -2.15 -3.93
CA ASN A 38 -19.43 -1.58 -5.05
C ASN A 38 -19.05 -2.24 -6.38
N LEU A 39 -17.76 -2.44 -6.65
CA LEU A 39 -17.29 -3.15 -7.84
C LEU A 39 -17.80 -4.60 -7.86
N ALA A 40 -17.72 -5.31 -6.73
CA ALA A 40 -18.18 -6.69 -6.65
C ALA A 40 -19.68 -6.83 -6.96
N GLN A 41 -20.51 -5.91 -6.43
CA GLN A 41 -21.95 -5.90 -6.69
C GLN A 41 -22.29 -5.47 -8.12
N THR A 42 -21.65 -4.42 -8.62
CA THR A 42 -21.93 -3.85 -9.95
C THR A 42 -21.59 -4.83 -11.07
N TYR A 43 -20.48 -5.56 -10.92
CA TYR A 43 -20.01 -6.51 -11.93
C TYR A 43 -20.35 -7.97 -11.62
N GLY A 44 -21.05 -8.26 -10.53
CA GLY A 44 -21.44 -9.61 -10.14
C GLY A 44 -20.24 -10.54 -9.91
N LEU A 45 -19.16 -10.02 -9.30
CA LEU A 45 -17.91 -10.75 -9.14
C LEU A 45 -18.08 -11.94 -8.18
N SER A 46 -17.48 -13.06 -8.53
CA SER A 46 -17.37 -14.22 -7.65
C SER A 46 -16.37 -13.96 -6.51
N TYR A 47 -16.48 -14.75 -5.43
CA TYR A 47 -15.53 -14.69 -4.32
C TYR A 47 -14.07 -14.82 -4.78
N GLY A 48 -13.79 -15.72 -5.73
CA GLY A 48 -12.45 -15.91 -6.27
C GLY A 48 -11.92 -14.70 -7.04
N GLU A 49 -12.79 -13.97 -7.75
CA GLU A 49 -12.42 -12.73 -8.45
C GLU A 49 -12.20 -11.57 -7.47
N VAL A 50 -13.02 -11.49 -6.42
CA VAL A 50 -12.82 -10.51 -5.35
C VAL A 50 -11.47 -10.73 -4.66
N GLU A 51 -11.12 -11.99 -4.37
CA GLU A 51 -9.87 -12.33 -3.68
C GLU A 51 -8.63 -12.17 -4.58
N LYS A 52 -8.71 -12.62 -5.85
CA LYS A 52 -7.52 -12.76 -6.71
C LYS A 52 -7.41 -11.71 -7.80
N THR A 53 -8.53 -11.15 -8.27
CA THR A 53 -8.55 -10.24 -9.43
C THR A 53 -8.60 -8.78 -8.99
N LEU A 54 -9.46 -8.41 -8.03
CA LEU A 54 -9.54 -7.02 -7.56
C LEU A 54 -8.20 -6.44 -7.09
N PRO A 55 -7.35 -7.17 -6.33
CA PRO A 55 -6.06 -6.63 -5.90
C PRO A 55 -5.06 -6.39 -7.05
N LEU A 56 -5.30 -6.96 -8.24
CA LEU A 56 -4.43 -6.82 -9.41
C LEU A 56 -4.78 -5.60 -10.27
N ILE A 57 -5.88 -4.90 -9.97
CA ILE A 57 -6.30 -3.72 -10.73
C ILE A 57 -5.30 -2.59 -10.50
N ASP A 58 -4.77 -2.03 -11.58
CA ASP A 58 -3.91 -0.86 -11.53
C ASP A 58 -4.73 0.38 -11.14
N THR A 59 -4.51 0.87 -9.91
CA THR A 59 -5.16 2.06 -9.36
C THR A 59 -4.32 3.33 -9.55
N SER A 60 -3.15 3.24 -10.19
CA SER A 60 -2.22 4.38 -10.34
C SER A 60 -2.74 5.51 -11.23
N LYS A 61 -3.79 5.24 -12.01
CA LYS A 61 -4.45 6.19 -12.92
C LYS A 61 -5.83 6.62 -12.43
N THR A 62 -6.17 6.34 -11.17
CA THR A 62 -7.44 6.71 -10.55
C THR A 62 -7.21 7.66 -9.38
N LEU A 63 -8.31 8.19 -8.81
CA LEU A 63 -8.26 9.05 -7.63
C LEU A 63 -7.72 8.35 -6.38
N ILE A 64 -7.67 7.01 -6.36
CA ILE A 64 -7.06 6.23 -5.27
C ILE A 64 -5.58 6.61 -5.09
N ARG A 65 -4.89 7.00 -6.16
CA ARG A 65 -3.48 7.42 -6.09
C ARG A 65 -3.24 8.59 -5.13
N GLU A 66 -4.17 9.55 -5.07
CA GLU A 66 -4.04 10.76 -4.25
C GLU A 66 -4.12 10.46 -2.75
N VAL A 67 -4.74 9.34 -2.38
CA VAL A 67 -4.92 8.89 -0.98
C VAL A 67 -4.06 7.67 -0.65
N CYS A 68 -3.38 7.08 -1.63
CA CYS A 68 -2.51 5.93 -1.44
C CYS A 68 -1.29 6.32 -0.60
N PRO A 69 -0.96 5.61 0.50
CA PRO A 69 0.21 5.93 1.31
C PRO A 69 1.53 5.70 0.55
N THR A 70 2.45 6.67 0.63
CA THR A 70 3.76 6.60 -0.06
C THR A 70 4.54 5.31 0.17
N PHE A 71 4.50 4.75 1.37
CA PHE A 71 5.25 3.54 1.71
C PHE A 71 4.64 2.24 1.17
N LEU A 72 3.37 2.27 0.71
CA LEU A 72 2.69 1.15 0.05
C LEU A 72 2.67 1.30 -1.48
N SER A 73 3.16 2.43 -2.00
CA SER A 73 3.31 2.66 -3.44
C SER A 73 4.53 1.91 -4.01
N ASN A 74 4.84 2.11 -5.29
CA ASN A 74 6.06 1.56 -5.90
C ASN A 74 7.31 2.12 -5.20
N VAL A 75 7.82 1.34 -4.23
CA VAL A 75 9.01 1.63 -3.43
C VAL A 75 10.25 1.00 -4.06
N GLU A 76 11.28 1.82 -4.25
CA GLU A 76 12.62 1.32 -4.55
C GLU A 76 13.48 1.21 -3.29
N CYS A 77 14.14 0.07 -3.14
CA CYS A 77 15.01 -0.23 -2.01
C CYS A 77 16.48 -0.25 -2.42
N ARG A 78 17.34 0.39 -1.64
CA ARG A 78 18.80 0.21 -1.72
C ARG A 78 19.31 -0.50 -0.49
N ALA A 79 19.97 -1.63 -0.69
CA ALA A 79 20.54 -2.45 0.38
C ALA A 79 21.50 -1.64 1.26
N GLY A 80 21.28 -1.69 2.57
CA GLY A 80 22.14 -1.08 3.58
C GLY A 80 22.60 -2.10 4.60
N LYS A 81 23.47 -1.67 5.53
CA LYS A 81 24.03 -2.52 6.59
C LYS A 81 23.01 -2.84 7.69
N TYR A 82 22.02 -1.98 7.91
CA TYR A 82 21.09 -2.06 9.03
C TYR A 82 19.64 -2.05 8.57
N ARG A 83 18.81 -2.85 9.22
CA ARG A 83 17.36 -2.88 9.02
C ARG A 83 16.74 -1.55 9.42
N ARG A 84 15.66 -1.19 8.73
CA ARG A 84 14.83 -0.05 9.10
C ARG A 84 13.93 -0.42 10.27
N ASN A 85 13.55 0.58 11.06
CA ASN A 85 12.64 0.43 12.19
C ASN A 85 11.17 0.23 11.76
N ASP A 86 10.82 0.64 10.55
CA ASP A 86 9.50 0.46 9.93
C ASP A 86 9.33 -0.91 9.25
N GLY A 87 10.38 -1.74 9.21
CA GLY A 87 10.36 -3.06 8.58
C GLY A 87 10.41 -3.06 7.05
N LEU A 88 10.39 -1.89 6.39
CA LEU A 88 10.50 -1.77 4.93
C LEU A 88 11.86 -2.26 4.43
N CYS A 89 11.87 -2.73 3.18
CA CYS A 89 13.04 -3.23 2.48
C CYS A 89 13.73 -4.43 3.16
N THR A 90 13.01 -5.18 4.00
CA THR A 90 13.51 -6.46 4.51
C THR A 90 13.58 -7.49 3.38
N ASN A 91 12.63 -7.45 2.45
CA ASN A 91 12.67 -8.17 1.18
C ASN A 91 12.86 -7.17 0.04
N LEU A 92 13.93 -7.29 -0.74
CA LEU A 92 14.25 -6.36 -1.83
C LEU A 92 13.33 -6.55 -3.05
N GLN A 93 12.76 -7.74 -3.24
CA GLN A 93 11.81 -8.02 -4.32
C GLN A 93 10.39 -7.58 -3.93
N ASN A 94 10.07 -7.64 -2.63
CA ASN A 94 8.79 -7.24 -2.08
C ASN A 94 8.99 -6.29 -0.88
N PRO A 95 9.29 -5.00 -1.13
CA PRO A 95 9.70 -4.02 -0.13
C PRO A 95 8.80 -3.88 1.10
N THR A 96 7.52 -4.16 0.96
CA THR A 96 6.47 -3.95 1.97
C THR A 96 6.17 -5.19 2.81
N TRP A 97 6.72 -6.35 2.46
CA TRP A 97 6.44 -7.59 3.20
C TRP A 97 7.00 -7.55 4.61
N GLY A 98 6.10 -7.66 5.60
CA GLY A 98 6.45 -7.59 7.02
C GLY A 98 6.76 -6.18 7.52
N ALA A 99 6.48 -5.14 6.73
CA ALA A 99 6.57 -3.76 7.19
C ALA A 99 5.48 -3.46 8.23
N THR A 100 5.73 -2.50 9.10
CA THR A 100 4.68 -2.01 10.00
C THR A 100 3.55 -1.38 9.19
N LEU A 101 2.34 -1.39 9.75
CA LEU A 101 1.15 -0.81 9.12
C LEU A 101 0.77 -1.43 7.76
N SER A 102 1.30 -2.61 7.42
CA SER A 102 0.79 -3.41 6.30
C SER A 102 -0.44 -4.23 6.74
N PRO A 103 -1.39 -4.51 5.83
CA PRO A 103 -2.53 -5.37 6.14
C PRO A 103 -2.07 -6.78 6.54
N PHE A 104 -2.82 -7.41 7.46
CA PHE A 104 -2.60 -8.82 7.80
C PHE A 104 -3.09 -9.73 6.66
N GLN A 105 -2.25 -10.69 6.29
CA GLN A 105 -2.63 -11.74 5.33
C GLN A 105 -3.55 -12.75 6.01
N ARG A 106 -4.51 -13.31 5.26
CA ARG A 106 -5.42 -14.36 5.71
C ARG A 106 -5.26 -15.61 4.86
#